data_AF-I9KDQ4-F1
#
_entry.id   AF-I9KDQ4-F1
#
_cell.length_a   1.000
_cell.length_b   1.000
_cell.length_c   1.000
_cell.angle_alpha   90.00
_cell.angle_beta   90.00
_cell.angle_gamma   90.00
#
_symmetry.space_group_name_H-M   'P 1'
#
loop_
_entity.id
_entity.type
_entity.pdbx_description
1 polymer ?
#
loop_
_entity_poly.entity_id
_entity_poly.type
_entity_poly.pdbx_seq_one_letter_code
_entity_poly.pdbx_strand_id
1 'polypeptide(L)' 'MRVVEAAGALLRVRDVGHGRTLVFVADPPVTVEAYSEVISRLAGRHRVVVL' A
#
# COMPACT_ATOMS: atom_id res chain seq x y z
N MET A 1 2.12 5.90 -7.01
CA MET A 1 1.62 4.58 -7.43
C MET A 1 2.71 3.94 -8.26
N ARG A 2 3.10 2.68 -8.00
CA ARG A 2 4.07 1.96 -8.83
C ARG A 2 3.59 0.53 -9.09
N VAL A 3 4.12 -0.09 -10.15
CA VAL A 3 3.88 -1.51 -10.45
C VAL A 3 5.12 -2.31 -10.06
N VAL A 4 4.93 -3.44 -9.39
CA VAL A 4 6.01 -4.35 -8.97
C VAL A 4 5.71 -5.74 -9.49
N GLU A 5 6.69 -6.40 -10.10
CA GLU A 5 6.59 -7.81 -10.47
C GLU A 5 6.99 -8.69 -9.29
N ALA A 6 6.10 -9.59 -8.88
CA ALA A 6 6.35 -10.54 -7.81
C ALA A 6 5.58 -11.84 -8.07
N ALA A 7 6.25 -12.99 -7.91
CA ALA A 7 5.66 -14.32 -8.12
C ALA A 7 4.95 -14.48 -9.48
N GLY A 8 5.46 -13.83 -10.54
CA GLY A 8 4.88 -13.88 -11.88
C GLY A 8 3.63 -13.01 -12.08
N ALA A 9 3.26 -12.19 -11.09
CA ALA A 9 2.14 -11.24 -11.17
C ALA A 9 2.64 -9.78 -11.13
N LEU A 10 1.92 -8.90 -11.83
CA LEU A 10 2.12 -7.45 -11.76
C LEU A 10 1.20 -6.87 -10.68
N LEU A 11 1.79 -6.41 -9.59
CA LEU A 11 1.09 -5.84 -8.44
C LEU A 11 1.10 -4.32 -8.49
N ARG A 12 -0.05 -3.69 -8.29
CA ARG A 12 -0.15 -2.23 -8.12
C ARG A 12 0.07 -1.89 -6.65
N VAL A 13 1.11 -1.12 -6.36
CA VAL A 13 1.51 -0.83 -4.99
C VAL A 13 1.49 0.68 -4.73
N ARG A 14 0.90 1.07 -3.59
CA ARG A 14 1.14 2.38 -2.97
C ARG A 14 2.13 2.20 -1.82
N ASP A 15 3.20 2.98 -1.86
CA ASP A 15 4.29 2.95 -0.89
C ASP A 15 4.58 4.39 -0.47
N VAL A 16 4.28 4.72 0.78
CA VAL A 16 4.33 6.10 1.29
C VAL A 16 4.85 6.10 2.72
N GLY A 17 5.61 7.13 3.10
CA GLY A 17 6.11 7.33 4.45
C GLY A 17 7.45 6.63 4.72
N HIS A 18 7.82 6.53 5.99
CA HIS A 18 9.10 5.98 6.45
C HIS A 18 8.98 5.36 7.85
N GLY A 19 9.98 4.59 8.28
CA GLY A 19 10.01 3.94 9.60
C GLY A 19 9.52 2.50 9.56
N ARG A 20 8.84 2.03 10.62
CA ARG A 20 8.31 0.66 10.70
C ARG A 20 7.32 0.42 9.55
N THR A 21 7.48 -0.70 8.86
CA THR A 21 6.66 -1.05 7.69
C THR A 21 5.34 -1.70 8.13
N LEU A 22 4.24 -1.19 7.59
CA LEU A 22 2.90 -1.75 7.69
C LEU A 22 2.44 -2.14 6.28
N VAL A 23 2.03 -3.39 6.12
CA VAL A 23 1.54 -3.92 4.83
C VAL A 23 0.05 -4.15 4.94
N PHE A 24 -0.70 -3.57 4.00
CA PHE A 24 -2.13 -3.77 3.83
C PHE A 24 -2.37 -4.49 2.51
N VAL A 25 -3.18 -5.55 2.56
CA VAL A 25 -3.59 -6.32 1.39
C VAL A 25 -5.04 -5.97 1.12
N ALA A 26 -5.32 -5.43 -0.05
CA ALA A 26 -6.68 -5.13 -0.49
C ALA A 26 -7.37 -6.42 -0.96
N ASP A 27 -8.58 -6.67 -0.47
CA ASP A 27 -9.43 -7.76 -0.91
C ASP A 27 -10.58 -7.23 -1.79
N PRO A 28 -10.93 -7.91 -2.90
CA PRO A 28 -12.09 -7.52 -3.69
C PRO A 28 -13.37 -7.43 -2.83
N PRO A 29 -14.18 -6.37 -2.99
CA PRO A 29 -14.17 -5.39 -4.09
C PRO A 29 -13.31 -4.13 -3.82
N VAL A 30 -12.56 -4.08 -2.72
CA VAL A 30 -11.77 -2.91 -2.32
C VAL A 30 -10.50 -2.79 -3.15
N THR A 31 -10.19 -1.58 -3.62
CA THR A 31 -8.97 -1.30 -4.38
C THR A 31 -7.95 -0.54 -3.54
N VAL A 32 -6.69 -0.55 -3.99
CA VAL A 32 -5.56 0.17 -3.37
C VAL A 32 -5.86 1.67 -3.16
N GLU A 33 -6.68 2.27 -4.02
CA GLU A 33 -7.09 3.68 -3.94
C GLU A 33 -7.97 3.98 -2.71
N ALA A 34 -8.75 3.01 -2.23
CA ALA A 34 -9.64 3.15 -1.08
C ALA A 34 -8.87 3.39 0.23
N TYR A 35 -7.57 3.05 0.29
CA TYR A 35 -6.73 3.20 1.48
C TYR A 35 -6.18 4.62 1.71
N SER A 36 -6.65 5.61 0.97
CA SER A 36 -6.13 6.99 1.05
C SER A 36 -6.23 7.58 2.48
N GLU A 37 -7.31 7.30 3.21
CA GLU A 37 -7.48 7.72 4.61
C GLU A 37 -6.54 6.97 5.57
N VAL A 38 -6.32 5.68 5.35
CA VAL A 38 -5.36 4.89 6.15
C VAL A 38 -3.95 5.43 5.96
N ILE A 39 -3.57 5.70 4.71
CA ILE A 39 -2.27 6.28 4.37
C ILE A 39 -2.10 7.64 5.03
N SER A 40 -3.09 8.54 4.94
CA SER A 40 -2.98 9.89 5.51
C SER A 40 -2.78 9.89 7.03
N ARG A 41 -3.40 8.94 7.73
CA ARG A 41 -3.28 8.79 9.19
C ARG A 41 -1.97 8.17 9.63
N LEU A 42 -1.43 7.21 8.87
CA LEU A 42 -0.31 6.36 9.34
C LEU A 42 1.04 6.74 8.74
N ALA A 43 1.08 7.30 7.53
CA ALA A 43 2.32 7.52 6.79
C ALA A 43 3.27 8.55 7.42
N GLY A 44 2.78 9.40 8.33
CA GLY A 44 3.63 10.34 9.08
C GLY A 44 4.53 9.69 10.13
N ARG A 45 4.28 8.42 10.49
CA ARG A 45 5.06 7.68 11.51
C ARG A 45 5.53 6.30 11.03
N HIS A 46 4.89 5.77 9.99
CA HIS A 46 5.13 4.43 9.47
C HIS A 46 5.33 4.49 7.97
N ARG A 47 6.05 3.50 7.44
CA ARG A 47 6.03 3.22 6.01
C ARG A 47 4.81 2.37 5.73
N VAL A 48 3.87 2.90 4.95
CA VAL A 48 2.62 2.21 4.59
C VAL A 48 2.75 1.67 3.17
N VAL A 49 2.60 0.35 3.04
CA VAL A 49 2.57 -0.36 1.76
C VAL A 49 1.19 -0.97 1.58
N VAL A 50 0.50 -0.64 0.48
CA VAL A 50 -0.81 -1.19 0.12
C VAL A 50 -0.68 -1.90 -1.22
N LEU A 51 -1.12 -3.15 -1.28
CA LEU A 51 -1.03 -4.04 -2.44
C LEU A 51 -2.31 -4.85 -2.65
#